data_AF-A0A969GDH9-F1
#
_entry.id   AF-A0A969GDH9-F1
#
_cell.length_a   1.000
_cell.length_b   1.000
_cell.length_c   1.000
_cell.angle_alpha   90.00
_cell.angle_beta   90.00
_cell.angle_gamma   90.00
#
_symmetry.space_group_name_H-M   'P 1'
#
loop_
_entity.id
_entity.type
_entity.pdbx_description
1 polymer ?
#
loop_
_entity_poly.entity_id
_entity_poly.type
_entity_poly.pdbx_seq_one_letter_code
_entity_poly.pdbx_strand_id
1 'polypeptide(L)'
;MNKLIGLFTGILLLSFSQLQAQEYTKIFSDSDLETIRSYEDSVDVLSGLMLHDTSETSRFLSCKYMIKHLVHALKVDNSFQYKFPQFERISVQYPEDSSFRIFTWQLYVNENEYRYYGAIQMNSEKLKLLPLSDRSESIPNPDMTLTTNAEWFGAIYYNIKQVDSEKFGRYYLLFGYDANDFFYSSKVN
;
A
#
# COMPACT_ATOMS: atom_id res chain seq x y z
N MET A 1 -19.22 -37.07 -4.41
CA MET A 1 -19.54 -36.20 -3.25
C MET A 1 -18.84 -34.83 -3.32
N ASN A 2 -18.40 -34.35 -4.51
CA ASN A 2 -17.58 -33.12 -4.63
C ASN A 2 -18.29 -31.93 -5.32
N LYS A 3 -19.58 -32.06 -5.69
CA LYS A 3 -20.34 -30.97 -6.34
C LYS A 3 -21.06 -30.04 -5.36
N LEU A 4 -21.22 -30.43 -4.09
CA LEU A 4 -21.93 -29.63 -3.09
C LEU A 4 -21.05 -28.58 -2.40
N ILE A 5 -19.73 -28.81 -2.31
CA ILE A 5 -18.78 -27.92 -1.64
C ILE A 5 -18.58 -26.63 -2.45
N GLY A 6 -18.50 -26.71 -3.78
CA GLY A 6 -18.36 -25.54 -4.66
C GLY A 6 -19.58 -24.61 -4.68
N LEU A 7 -20.77 -25.14 -4.37
CA LEU A 7 -22.01 -24.35 -4.34
C LEU A 7 -22.09 -23.52 -3.05
N PHE A 8 -21.65 -24.09 -1.91
CA PHE A 8 -21.59 -23.38 -0.64
C PHE A 8 -20.51 -22.29 -0.62
N THR A 9 -19.31 -22.57 -1.18
CA THR A 9 -18.26 -21.55 -1.28
C THR A 9 -18.63 -20.42 -2.24
N GLY A 10 -19.30 -20.71 -3.35
CA GLY A 10 -19.80 -19.71 -4.30
C GLY A 10 -20.86 -18.77 -3.70
N ILE A 11 -21.81 -19.32 -2.91
CA ILE A 11 -22.83 -18.51 -2.21
C ILE A 11 -22.18 -17.61 -1.15
N LEU A 12 -21.19 -18.11 -0.41
CA LEU A 12 -20.48 -17.33 0.61
C LEU A 12 -19.69 -16.16 -0.02
N LEU A 13 -18.95 -16.39 -1.11
CA LEU A 13 -18.20 -15.34 -1.81
C LEU A 13 -19.10 -14.26 -2.43
N LEU A 14 -20.25 -14.65 -3.00
CA LEU A 14 -21.24 -13.72 -3.53
C LEU A 14 -21.89 -12.88 -2.41
N SER A 15 -22.18 -13.47 -1.26
CA SER A 15 -22.74 -12.72 -0.13
C SER A 15 -21.74 -11.71 0.46
N PHE A 16 -20.46 -12.06 0.51
CA PHE A 16 -19.41 -11.19 1.07
C PHE A 16 -19.13 -9.96 0.21
N SER A 17 -19.09 -10.14 -1.12
CA SER A 17 -18.94 -9.01 -2.07
C SER A 17 -20.13 -8.06 -2.05
N GLN A 18 -21.36 -8.57 -1.90
CA GLN A 18 -22.56 -7.75 -1.75
C GLN A 18 -22.57 -6.94 -0.45
N LEU A 19 -22.13 -7.53 0.67
CA LEU A 19 -21.97 -6.82 1.95
C LEU A 19 -20.99 -5.66 1.83
N GLN A 20 -19.81 -5.88 1.24
CA GLN A 20 -18.80 -4.83 1.08
C GLN A 20 -19.27 -3.71 0.13
N ALA A 21 -19.95 -4.07 -0.96
CA ALA A 21 -20.56 -3.07 -1.85
C ALA A 21 -21.63 -2.23 -1.14
N GLN A 22 -22.47 -2.86 -0.31
CA GLN A 22 -23.50 -2.18 0.46
C GLN A 22 -22.92 -1.26 1.55
N GLU A 23 -21.76 -1.59 2.13
CA GLU A 23 -21.07 -0.69 3.05
C GLU A 23 -20.54 0.56 2.35
N TYR A 24 -19.94 0.43 1.16
CA TYR A 24 -19.44 1.60 0.42
C TYR A 24 -20.56 2.56 0.02
N THR A 25 -21.73 2.06 -0.39
CA THR A 25 -22.87 2.94 -0.73
C THR A 25 -23.41 3.76 0.44
N LYS A 26 -23.07 3.42 1.70
CA LYS A 26 -23.43 4.21 2.88
C LYS A 26 -22.43 5.35 3.17
N ILE A 27 -21.22 5.24 2.64
CA ILE A 27 -20.08 6.11 2.96
C ILE A 27 -19.76 7.07 1.79
N PHE A 28 -19.96 6.60 0.57
CA PHE A 28 -19.66 7.32 -0.67
C PHE A 28 -20.95 7.69 -1.39
N SER A 29 -20.95 8.84 -2.07
CA SER A 29 -21.91 9.09 -3.13
C SER A 29 -21.65 8.15 -4.31
N ASP A 30 -22.65 7.89 -5.15
CA ASP A 30 -22.47 7.03 -6.34
C ASP A 30 -21.36 7.58 -7.27
N SER A 31 -21.31 8.92 -7.42
CA SER A 31 -20.28 9.61 -8.21
C SER A 31 -18.88 9.45 -7.63
N ASP A 32 -18.73 9.56 -6.30
CA ASP A 32 -17.43 9.41 -5.64
C ASP A 32 -16.95 7.96 -5.70
N LEU A 33 -17.88 7.01 -5.53
CA LEU A 33 -17.58 5.59 -5.63
C LEU A 33 -17.16 5.19 -7.05
N GLU A 34 -17.82 5.72 -8.07
CA GLU A 34 -17.41 5.55 -9.48
C GLU A 34 -16.03 6.17 -9.73
N THR A 35 -15.80 7.38 -9.20
CA THR A 35 -14.53 8.09 -9.35
C THR A 35 -13.36 7.31 -8.74
N ILE A 36 -13.48 6.86 -7.49
CA ILE A 36 -12.40 6.13 -6.81
C ILE A 36 -12.12 4.77 -7.47
N ARG A 37 -13.15 4.09 -7.98
CA ARG A 37 -13.01 2.84 -8.74
C ARG A 37 -12.30 3.05 -10.07
N SER A 38 -12.65 4.11 -10.81
CA SER A 38 -11.97 4.44 -12.07
C SER A 38 -10.47 4.73 -11.85
N TYR A 39 -10.13 5.41 -10.75
CA TYR A 39 -8.73 5.60 -10.37
C TYR A 39 -8.05 4.31 -9.91
N GLU A 40 -8.74 3.44 -9.16
CA GLU A 40 -8.25 2.12 -8.77
C GLU A 40 -7.91 1.27 -10.01
N ASP A 41 -8.81 1.19 -11.00
CA ASP A 41 -8.58 0.45 -12.24
C ASP A 41 -7.34 0.96 -12.98
N SER A 42 -7.19 2.29 -13.05
CA SER A 42 -6.00 2.90 -13.66
C SER A 42 -4.72 2.57 -12.89
N VAL A 43 -4.78 2.59 -11.56
CA VAL A 43 -3.63 2.25 -10.70
C VAL A 43 -3.25 0.79 -10.87
N ASP A 44 -4.21 -0.13 -10.94
CA ASP A 44 -3.93 -1.56 -11.14
C ASP A 44 -3.21 -1.80 -12.46
N VAL A 45 -3.75 -1.29 -13.58
CA VAL A 45 -3.12 -1.42 -14.91
C VAL A 45 -1.70 -0.84 -14.91
N LEU A 46 -1.53 0.38 -14.39
CA LEU A 46 -0.23 1.05 -14.37
C LEU A 46 0.76 0.35 -13.44
N SER A 47 0.30 -0.23 -12.33
CA SER A 47 1.15 -1.01 -11.43
C SER A 47 1.63 -2.31 -12.09
N GLY A 48 0.81 -2.94 -12.94
CA GLY A 48 1.21 -4.09 -13.76
C GLY A 48 2.29 -3.75 -14.77
N LEU A 49 2.11 -2.64 -15.50
CA LEU A 49 3.12 -2.15 -16.45
C LEU A 49 4.41 -1.74 -15.74
N MET A 50 4.31 -1.10 -14.57
CA MET A 50 5.46 -0.72 -13.75
C MET A 50 6.35 -1.92 -13.38
N LEU A 51 5.77 -3.10 -13.12
CA LEU A 51 6.53 -4.30 -12.74
C LEU A 51 7.01 -5.13 -13.93
N HIS A 52 6.21 -5.23 -15.00
CA HIS A 52 6.41 -6.23 -16.04
C HIS A 52 6.83 -5.69 -17.40
N ASP A 53 6.80 -4.36 -17.61
CA ASP A 53 7.21 -3.79 -18.90
C ASP A 53 8.73 -3.98 -19.13
N THR A 54 9.07 -4.42 -20.33
CA THR A 54 10.46 -4.64 -20.76
C THR A 54 11.28 -3.35 -20.84
N SER A 55 10.64 -2.22 -21.14
CA SER A 55 11.28 -0.91 -21.27
C SER A 55 11.37 -0.22 -19.91
N GLU A 56 12.59 0.11 -19.50
CA GLU A 56 12.85 0.89 -18.28
C GLU A 56 12.07 2.22 -18.31
N THR A 57 12.10 2.94 -19.43
CA THR A 57 11.37 4.20 -19.59
C THR A 57 9.87 4.00 -19.39
N SER A 58 9.29 2.92 -19.93
CA SER A 58 7.88 2.60 -19.73
C SER A 58 7.57 2.29 -18.26
N ARG A 59 8.44 1.56 -17.54
CA ARG A 59 8.28 1.30 -16.10
C ARG A 59 8.28 2.60 -15.29
N PHE A 60 9.22 3.51 -15.56
CA PHE A 60 9.28 4.82 -14.90
C PHE A 60 8.05 5.69 -15.20
N LEU A 61 7.62 5.76 -16.45
CA LEU A 61 6.42 6.51 -16.83
C LEU A 61 5.17 5.91 -16.17
N SER A 62 5.05 4.59 -16.17
CA SER A 62 3.95 3.88 -15.51
C SER A 62 3.92 4.18 -14.01
N CYS A 63 5.06 4.11 -13.32
CA CYS A 63 5.17 4.50 -11.90
C CYS A 63 4.72 5.96 -11.68
N LYS A 64 5.20 6.90 -12.50
CA LYS A 64 4.82 8.32 -12.42
C LYS A 64 3.32 8.53 -12.57
N TYR A 65 2.70 7.91 -13.58
CA TYR A 65 1.25 8.04 -13.79
C TYR A 65 0.47 7.31 -12.69
N MET A 66 0.92 6.13 -12.26
CA MET A 66 0.31 5.38 -11.17
C MET A 66 0.23 6.22 -9.90
N ILE A 67 1.32 6.89 -9.51
CA ILE A 67 1.36 7.80 -8.36
C ILE A 67 0.33 8.92 -8.52
N LYS A 68 0.23 9.51 -9.71
CA LYS A 68 -0.74 10.57 -9.98
C LYS A 68 -2.18 10.06 -9.81
N HIS A 69 -2.52 8.91 -10.38
CA HIS A 69 -3.86 8.32 -10.26
C HIS A 69 -4.17 7.91 -8.82
N LEU A 70 -3.21 7.33 -8.10
CA LEU A 70 -3.35 7.01 -6.68
C LEU A 70 -3.66 8.28 -5.87
N VAL A 71 -2.89 9.35 -6.04
CA VAL A 71 -3.13 10.63 -5.35
C VAL A 71 -4.52 11.20 -5.66
N HIS A 72 -5.02 11.05 -6.90
CA HIS A 72 -6.38 11.46 -7.23
C HIS A 72 -7.44 10.58 -6.56
N ALA A 73 -7.24 9.26 -6.50
CA ALA A 73 -8.12 8.36 -5.74
C ALA A 73 -8.17 8.74 -4.25
N LEU A 74 -7.02 9.08 -3.65
CA LEU A 74 -6.94 9.47 -2.24
C LEU A 74 -7.57 10.83 -1.94
N LYS A 75 -7.80 11.68 -2.95
CA LYS A 75 -8.51 12.96 -2.81
C LYS A 75 -10.02 12.83 -2.78
N VAL A 76 -10.58 11.67 -3.14
CA VAL A 76 -12.02 11.41 -2.99
C VAL A 76 -12.38 11.44 -1.50
N ASP A 77 -13.50 12.08 -1.17
CA ASP A 77 -13.97 12.16 0.21
C ASP A 77 -14.16 10.76 0.80
N ASN A 78 -13.81 10.60 2.08
CA ASN A 78 -13.82 9.31 2.77
C ASN A 78 -12.90 8.22 2.16
N SER A 79 -11.96 8.55 1.27
CA SER A 79 -11.08 7.57 0.62
C SER A 79 -10.35 6.62 1.58
N PHE A 80 -10.09 7.03 2.83
CA PHE A 80 -9.50 6.18 3.87
C PHE A 80 -10.30 4.88 4.10
N GLN A 81 -11.62 4.95 3.96
CA GLN A 81 -12.55 3.83 4.14
C GLN A 81 -12.51 2.85 2.96
N TYR A 82 -12.09 3.30 1.79
CA TYR A 82 -11.98 2.46 0.60
C TYR A 82 -10.75 1.56 0.71
N LYS A 83 -10.92 0.23 0.62
CA LYS A 83 -9.85 -0.74 0.90
C LYS A 83 -8.97 -1.09 -0.30
N PHE A 84 -9.27 -0.55 -1.48
CA PHE A 84 -8.57 -0.86 -2.73
C PHE A 84 -8.41 -2.37 -2.99
N PRO A 85 -9.54 -3.10 -3.14
CA PRO A 85 -9.52 -4.56 -3.30
C PRO A 85 -8.72 -5.06 -4.51
N GLN A 86 -8.46 -4.24 -5.52
CA GLN A 86 -7.71 -4.62 -6.73
C GLN A 86 -6.20 -4.43 -6.58
N PHE A 87 -5.72 -3.83 -5.48
CA PHE A 87 -4.28 -3.60 -5.31
C PHE A 87 -3.56 -4.91 -5.01
N GLU A 88 -3.00 -5.53 -6.05
CA GLU A 88 -2.13 -6.71 -5.92
C GLU A 88 -0.65 -6.34 -5.79
N ARG A 89 -0.25 -5.21 -6.40
CA ARG A 89 1.16 -4.80 -6.58
C ARG A 89 1.59 -3.63 -5.70
N ILE A 90 0.64 -3.06 -4.97
CA ILE A 90 0.85 -1.99 -3.99
C ILE A 90 0.45 -2.56 -2.64
N SER A 91 1.39 -2.60 -1.70
CA SER A 91 1.04 -3.01 -0.34
C SER A 91 0.32 -1.90 0.38
N VAL A 92 -0.81 -2.23 1.00
CA VAL A 92 -1.61 -1.32 1.84
C VAL A 92 -1.74 -1.94 3.23
N GLN A 93 -1.13 -1.31 4.23
CA GLN A 93 -1.17 -1.81 5.61
C GLN A 93 -1.83 -0.81 6.55
N TYR A 94 -2.58 -1.34 7.52
CA TYR A 94 -3.28 -0.60 8.56
C TYR A 94 -2.78 -1.06 9.94
N PRO A 95 -2.57 -0.16 10.90
CA PRO A 95 -2.50 -0.54 12.31
C PRO A 95 -3.88 -1.01 12.79
N GLU A 96 -3.90 -1.69 13.94
CA GLU A 96 -5.13 -2.23 14.55
C GLU A 96 -6.16 -1.13 14.85
N ASP A 97 -5.71 0.05 15.28
CA ASP A 97 -6.58 1.20 15.53
C ASP A 97 -7.02 1.97 14.27
N SER A 98 -6.53 1.59 13.09
CA SER A 98 -6.84 2.27 11.82
C SER A 98 -6.61 3.79 11.85
N SER A 99 -5.64 4.26 12.64
CA SER A 99 -5.28 5.68 12.74
C SER A 99 -4.63 6.24 11.47
N PHE A 100 -3.99 5.38 10.69
CA PHE A 100 -3.45 5.69 9.38
C PHE A 100 -3.44 4.43 8.50
N ARG A 101 -2.99 4.59 7.25
CA ARG A 101 -2.58 3.48 6.40
C ARG A 101 -1.32 3.86 5.64
N ILE A 102 -0.50 2.86 5.35
CA ILE A 102 0.73 3.03 4.58
C ILE A 102 0.61 2.29 3.26
N PHE A 103 0.96 3.00 2.19
CA PHE A 103 1.11 2.46 0.84
C PHE A 103 2.60 2.30 0.56
N THR A 104 3.02 1.13 0.09
CA THR A 104 4.40 0.90 -0.37
C THR A 104 4.43 0.05 -1.63
N TRP A 105 5.30 0.40 -2.57
CA TRP A 105 5.55 -0.34 -3.81
C TRP A 105 6.99 -0.14 -4.26
N GLN A 106 7.47 -1.05 -5.10
CA GLN A 106 8.83 -1.04 -5.63
C GLN A 106 8.82 -0.88 -7.14
N LEU A 107 9.85 -0.24 -7.66
CA LEU A 107 10.14 -0.12 -9.09
C LEU A 107 11.45 -0.85 -9.36
N TYR A 108 11.40 -1.86 -10.22
CA TYR A 108 12.60 -2.48 -10.77
C TYR A 108 13.27 -1.53 -11.77
N VAL A 109 14.46 -1.03 -11.43
CA VAL A 109 15.25 -0.20 -12.34
C VAL A 109 16.10 -1.11 -13.22
N ASN A 110 16.97 -1.90 -12.60
CA ASN A 110 17.86 -2.86 -13.24
C ASN A 110 18.25 -3.98 -12.25
N GLU A 111 19.10 -4.92 -12.68
CA GLU A 111 19.47 -6.12 -11.92
C GLU A 111 20.01 -5.86 -10.51
N ASN A 112 20.53 -4.66 -10.25
CA ASN A 112 21.16 -4.28 -8.99
C ASN A 112 20.42 -3.15 -8.25
N GLU A 113 19.31 -2.64 -8.79
CA GLU A 113 18.66 -1.44 -8.27
C GLU A 113 17.14 -1.59 -8.30
N TYR A 114 16.56 -1.59 -7.10
CA TYR A 114 15.16 -1.28 -6.87
C TYR A 114 15.03 0.09 -6.25
N ARG A 115 13.97 0.81 -6.64
CA ARG A 115 13.55 2.05 -5.98
C ARG A 115 12.26 1.81 -5.22
N TYR A 116 12.19 2.30 -3.99
CA TYR A 116 10.98 2.23 -3.20
C TYR A 116 10.23 3.55 -3.21
N TYR A 117 8.92 3.41 -3.11
CA TYR A 117 8.03 4.54 -2.98
C TYR A 117 6.98 4.21 -1.93
N GLY A 118 6.51 5.24 -1.25
CA GLY A 118 5.39 5.08 -0.36
C GLY A 118 4.74 6.38 0.04
N ALA A 119 3.60 6.23 0.71
CA ALA A 119 2.89 7.34 1.31
C ALA A 119 2.09 6.86 2.52
N ILE A 120 2.00 7.70 3.54
CA ILE A 120 1.10 7.48 4.68
C ILE A 120 -0.10 8.39 4.52
N GLN A 121 -1.29 7.82 4.54
CA GLN A 121 -2.53 8.59 4.67
C GLN A 121 -3.06 8.48 6.09
N MET A 122 -3.26 9.62 6.74
CA MET A 122 -3.90 9.65 8.06
C MET A 122 -5.41 9.48 7.93
N ASN A 123 -6.02 8.82 8.91
CA ASN A 123 -7.48 8.78 9.04
C ASN A 123 -7.97 10.12 9.60
N SER A 124 -8.31 11.05 8.71
CA SER A 124 -8.81 12.38 9.09
C SER A 124 -9.84 12.88 8.09
N GLU A 125 -10.71 13.79 8.54
CA GLU A 125 -11.78 14.39 7.70
C GLU A 125 -11.26 14.99 6.40
N LYS A 126 -10.12 15.68 6.47
CA LYS A 126 -9.40 16.19 5.30
C LYS A 126 -8.25 15.27 4.97
N LEU A 127 -7.93 15.13 3.68
CA LEU A 127 -6.77 14.39 3.23
C LEU A 127 -5.49 14.95 3.87
N LYS A 128 -4.85 14.11 4.69
CA LYS A 128 -3.49 14.31 5.19
C LYS A 128 -2.62 13.18 4.65
N LEU A 129 -1.76 13.52 3.69
CA LEU A 129 -0.89 12.58 3.00
C LEU A 129 0.56 12.97 3.28
N LEU A 130 1.35 12.02 3.78
CA LEU A 130 2.78 12.17 4.03
C LEU A 130 3.52 11.32 2.98
N PRO A 131 4.18 11.94 1.98
CA PRO A 131 5.00 11.18 1.05
C PRO A 131 6.23 10.63 1.77
N LEU A 132 6.63 9.41 1.39
CA LEU A 132 7.84 8.76 1.87
C LEU A 132 8.93 8.90 0.79
N SER A 133 9.97 9.67 1.10
CA SER A 133 11.12 9.87 0.22
C SER A 133 12.20 8.87 0.59
N ASP A 134 12.45 7.91 -0.29
CA ASP A 134 13.50 6.91 -0.13
C ASP A 134 14.87 7.59 -0.06
N ARG A 135 15.56 7.36 1.05
CA ARG A 135 16.92 7.83 1.36
C ARG A 135 17.80 6.70 1.89
N SER A 136 17.41 5.44 1.65
CA SER A 136 18.13 4.20 2.01
C SER A 136 19.65 4.32 1.89
N GLU A 137 20.13 4.72 0.71
CA GLU A 137 21.57 4.85 0.39
C GLU A 137 22.33 5.87 1.26
N SER A 138 21.61 6.83 1.83
CA SER A 138 22.20 7.96 2.58
C SER A 138 22.02 7.84 4.10
N ILE A 139 21.35 6.79 4.59
CA ILE A 139 21.12 6.58 6.01
C ILE A 139 22.30 5.78 6.61
N PRO A 140 23.17 6.41 7.43
CA PRO A 140 24.23 5.67 8.10
C PRO A 140 23.65 4.80 9.21
N ASN A 141 24.11 3.56 9.35
CA ASN A 141 23.70 2.62 10.40
C ASN A 141 22.17 2.59 10.61
N PRO A 142 21.40 2.06 9.66
CA PRO A 142 19.93 2.15 9.67
C PRO A 142 19.28 1.60 10.95
N ASP A 143 19.88 0.58 11.57
CA ASP A 143 19.40 -0.02 12.83
C ASP A 143 19.45 0.94 14.04
N MET A 144 20.24 2.02 13.95
CA MET A 144 20.45 2.97 15.05
C MET A 144 20.00 4.39 14.71
N THR A 145 19.41 4.60 13.53
CA THR A 145 19.08 5.94 13.03
C THR A 145 17.58 6.20 13.09
N LEU A 146 17.21 7.32 13.71
CA LEU A 146 15.85 7.84 13.65
C LEU A 146 15.65 8.57 12.31
N THR A 147 14.64 8.16 11.57
CA THR A 147 14.32 8.69 10.25
C THR A 147 13.01 9.49 10.25
N THR A 148 12.85 10.32 9.22
CA THR A 148 11.61 11.06 8.95
C THR A 148 10.96 10.55 7.67
N ASN A 149 9.76 11.02 7.34
CA ASN A 149 9.14 10.70 6.04
C ASN A 149 9.97 11.26 4.85
N ALA A 150 10.79 12.28 5.05
CA ALA A 150 11.70 12.82 4.03
C ALA A 150 13.01 12.01 3.91
N GLU A 151 13.29 11.16 4.90
CA GLU A 151 14.49 10.34 5.03
C GLU A 151 14.09 8.88 5.25
N TRP A 152 13.11 8.41 4.49
CA TRP A 152 12.53 7.10 4.70
C TRP A 152 13.50 6.00 4.26
N PHE A 153 13.57 4.93 5.05
CA PHE A 153 14.46 3.80 4.83
C PHE A 153 14.18 3.03 3.52
N GLY A 154 12.95 3.08 2.99
CA GLY A 154 12.61 2.37 1.74
C GLY A 154 12.38 0.87 1.95
N ALA A 155 11.12 0.45 2.03
CA ALA A 155 10.76 -0.96 2.14
C ALA A 155 9.31 -1.20 1.69
N ILE A 156 8.98 -2.44 1.34
CA ILE A 156 7.60 -2.89 1.15
C ILE A 156 7.07 -3.44 2.46
N TYR A 157 6.18 -2.72 3.12
CA TYR A 157 5.62 -3.15 4.41
C TYR A 157 4.49 -4.15 4.19
N TYR A 158 4.55 -5.31 4.85
CA TYR A 158 3.52 -6.35 4.75
C TYR A 158 2.77 -6.59 6.07
N ASN A 159 3.18 -5.93 7.16
CA ASN A 159 2.49 -6.02 8.44
C ASN A 159 2.79 -4.80 9.32
N ILE A 160 1.84 -4.46 10.19
CA ILE A 160 2.00 -3.45 11.25
C ILE A 160 1.56 -4.05 12.58
N LYS A 161 2.39 -3.87 13.62
CA LYS A 161 2.00 -4.17 15.00
C LYS A 161 1.95 -2.91 15.83
N GLN A 162 0.78 -2.67 16.42
CA GLN A 162 0.58 -1.60 17.38
C GLN A 162 1.10 -2.05 18.74
N VAL A 163 1.84 -1.17 19.41
CA VAL A 163 2.37 -1.42 20.75
C VAL A 163 2.07 -0.22 21.63
N ASP A 164 1.43 -0.48 22.77
CA ASP A 164 1.16 0.51 23.80
C ASP A 164 2.22 0.37 24.90
N SER A 165 2.97 1.44 25.17
CA SER A 165 3.99 1.48 26.22
C SER A 165 3.68 2.59 27.21
N GLU A 166 3.81 2.29 28.51
CA GLU A 166 3.68 3.30 29.57
C GLU A 166 4.70 4.43 29.43
N LYS A 167 5.89 4.14 28.90
CA LYS A 167 6.99 5.12 28.79
C LYS A 167 6.95 5.95 27.51
N PHE A 168 6.59 5.32 26.39
CA PHE A 168 6.70 5.95 25.06
C PHE A 168 5.35 6.25 24.42
N GLY A 169 4.25 5.91 25.10
CA GLY A 169 2.91 5.95 24.50
C GLY A 169 2.75 4.88 23.44
N ARG A 170 1.80 5.11 22.52
CA ARG A 170 1.55 4.21 21.38
C ARG A 170 2.59 4.41 20.30
N TYR A 171 3.14 3.31 19.82
CA TYR A 171 3.98 3.28 18.62
C TYR A 171 3.64 2.07 17.75
N TYR A 172 4.20 2.06 16.54
CA TYR A 172 3.90 1.05 15.53
C TYR A 172 5.19 0.43 15.03
N LEU A 173 5.24 -0.90 15.06
CA LEU A 173 6.29 -1.69 14.45
C LEU A 173 5.87 -2.04 13.02
N LEU A 174 6.68 -1.63 12.06
CA LEU A 174 6.46 -1.90 10.64
C LEU A 174 7.36 -3.06 10.21
N PHE A 175 6.78 -4.11 9.63
CA PHE A 175 7.52 -5.24 9.09
C PHE A 175 7.56 -5.09 7.58
N GLY A 176 8.77 -5.00 7.04
CA GLY A 176 8.98 -4.73 5.62
C GLY A 176 10.02 -5.63 4.99
N TYR A 177 10.02 -5.61 3.67
CA TYR A 177 10.94 -6.31 2.81
C TYR A 177 11.68 -5.30 1.93
N ASP A 178 13.00 -5.43 1.86
CA ASP A 178 13.89 -4.68 0.97
C ASP A 178 14.63 -5.68 0.06
N ALA A 179 14.35 -5.63 -1.23
CA ALA A 179 14.99 -6.40 -2.30
C ALA A 179 16.43 -5.92 -2.64
N ASN A 180 16.89 -4.77 -2.16
CA ASN A 180 18.28 -4.35 -2.33
C ASN A 180 19.20 -5.04 -1.29
N ASP A 181 18.66 -5.42 -0.12
CA ASP A 181 19.42 -5.98 1.01
C ASP A 181 19.65 -7.52 0.92
N PHE A 182 19.50 -8.13 -0.26
CA PHE A 182 19.74 -9.58 -0.45
C PHE A 182 21.20 -10.02 -0.21
N PHE A 183 22.11 -9.14 0.18
CA PHE A 183 23.49 -9.48 0.49
C PHE A 183 23.78 -9.80 1.97
N TYR A 184 22.83 -9.68 2.90
CA TYR A 184 23.02 -10.14 4.30
C TYR A 184 21.80 -10.86 4.89
N SER A 185 21.58 -12.11 4.51
CA SER A 185 20.72 -13.01 5.30
C SER A 185 21.48 -13.59 6.50
N SER A 186 21.38 -12.97 7.68
CA SER A 186 21.71 -13.67 8.94
C SER A 186 20.45 -14.32 9.48
N LYS A 187 20.32 -15.62 9.23
CA LYS A 187 19.28 -16.47 9.82
C LYS A 187 19.69 -16.77 11.27
N VAL A 188 19.01 -16.17 12.24
CA VAL A 188 19.16 -16.58 13.65
C VAL A 188 18.13 -17.68 13.91
N ASN A 189 18.63 -18.89 14.18
CA ASN A 189 17.83 -20.04 14.65
C ASN A 189 17.55 -19.93 16.15
#